data_AF-A0A178XWT7-F1
#
_entry.id   AF-A0A178XWT7-F1
#
_cell.length_a   1.000
_cell.length_b   1.000
_cell.length_c   1.000
_cell.angle_alpha   90.00
_cell.angle_beta   90.00
_cell.angle_gamma   90.00
#
_symmetry.space_group_name_H-M   'P 1'
#
loop_
_entity.id
_entity.type
_entity.pdbx_description
1 polymer ?
#
loop_
_entity_poly.entity_id
_entity_poly.type
_entity_poly.pdbx_seq_one_letter_code
_entity_poly.pdbx_strand_id
1 'polypeptide(L)' 'MTGIVVFHKHQEMTMTISLELQVEQLRAELKNAVELKERREIETELELVRAELLVAIAEQEGEFDAAPPF' A
#
# COMPACT_ATOMS: atom_id res chain seq x y z
N MET A 1 -12.67 -24.75 -11.94
CA MET A 1 -12.76 -23.77 -10.84
C MET A 1 -11.39 -23.10 -10.64
N THR A 2 -10.91 -22.37 -11.65
CA THR A 2 -9.52 -21.85 -11.72
C THR A 2 -9.51 -20.41 -12.25
N GLY A 3 -10.57 -19.65 -11.95
CA GLY A 3 -10.68 -18.23 -12.33
C GLY A 3 -10.50 -17.28 -11.15
N ILE A 4 -10.94 -17.66 -9.95
CA ILE A 4 -11.07 -16.72 -8.83
C ILE A 4 -9.71 -16.27 -8.27
N VAL A 5 -8.71 -17.16 -8.29
CA VAL A 5 -7.38 -16.91 -7.72
C VAL A 5 -6.57 -15.89 -8.54
N VAL A 6 -6.72 -15.90 -9.87
CA VAL A 6 -5.96 -15.00 -10.76
C VAL A 6 -6.51 -13.57 -10.71
N PHE A 7 -7.82 -13.40 -10.60
CA PHE A 7 -8.43 -12.07 -10.49
C PHE A 7 -8.15 -11.40 -9.13
N HIS A 8 -8.13 -12.16 -8.03
CA HIS A 8 -7.79 -11.61 -6.70
C HIS A 8 -6.32 -11.14 -6.65
N LYS A 9 -5.38 -11.96 -7.13
CA LYS A 9 -3.95 -11.57 -7.21
C LYS A 9 -3.73 -10.28 -8.02
N HIS A 10 -4.48 -10.07 -9.09
CA HIS A 10 -4.39 -8.81 -9.86
C HIS A 10 -4.94 -7.61 -9.09
N GLN A 11 -6.03 -7.76 -8.33
CA GLN A 11 -6.60 -6.67 -7.53
C GLN A 11 -5.65 -6.27 -6.39
N GLU A 12 -5.01 -7.24 -5.73
CA GLU A 12 -4.04 -7.00 -4.64
C GLU A 12 -2.74 -6.35 -5.14
N MET A 13 -2.17 -6.82 -6.26
CA MET A 13 -1.04 -6.15 -6.90
C MET A 13 -1.39 -4.73 -7.36
N THR A 14 -2.63 -4.51 -7.81
CA THR A 14 -3.08 -3.16 -8.19
C THR A 14 -3.23 -2.26 -6.96
N MET A 15 -3.63 -2.82 -5.82
CA MET A 15 -3.76 -2.10 -4.54
C MET A 15 -2.39 -1.66 -3.99
N THR A 16 -1.39 -2.54 -3.95
CA THR A 16 -0.03 -2.16 -3.49
C THR A 16 0.60 -1.11 -4.39
N ILE A 17 0.51 -1.27 -5.73
CA ILE A 17 0.98 -0.25 -6.69
C ILE A 17 0.27 1.10 -6.50
N SER A 18 -1.04 1.09 -6.22
CA SER A 18 -1.80 2.30 -5.96
C SER A 18 -1.37 2.98 -4.64
N LEU A 19 -1.12 2.21 -3.58
CA LEU A 19 -0.67 2.72 -2.29
C LEU A 19 0.76 3.29 -2.38
N GLU A 20 1.66 2.62 -3.10
CA GLU A 20 3.01 3.14 -3.39
C GLU A 20 2.97 4.47 -4.13
N LEU A 21 2.10 4.60 -5.14
CA LEU A 21 1.91 5.85 -5.87
C LEU A 21 1.40 6.96 -4.95
N GLN A 22 0.41 6.67 -4.09
CA GLN A 22 -0.10 7.64 -3.12
C GLN A 22 0.96 8.09 -2.12
N VAL A 23 1.82 7.18 -1.64
CA VAL A 23 2.97 7.54 -0.78
C VAL A 23 3.91 8.53 -1.49
N GLU A 24 4.21 8.32 -2.77
CA GLU A 24 5.07 9.24 -3.53
C GLU A 24 4.39 10.59 -3.80
N GLN A 25 3.09 10.61 -4.06
CA GLN A 25 2.32 11.85 -4.19
C GLN A 25 2.35 12.66 -2.90
N LEU A 26 2.02 12.04 -1.77
CA LEU A 26 2.04 12.69 -0.45
C LEU A 26 3.44 13.17 -0.05
N ARG A 27 4.50 12.43 -0.43
CA ARG A 27 5.89 12.90 -0.28
C ARG A 27 6.18 14.16 -1.10
N ALA A 28 5.71 14.20 -2.34
CA ALA A 28 5.86 15.37 -3.21
C ALA A 28 5.06 16.57 -2.68
N GLU A 29 3.84 16.34 -2.22
CA GLU A 29 3.00 17.37 -1.60
C GLU A 29 3.62 17.90 -0.31
N LEU A 30 4.11 17.02 0.58
CA LEU A 30 4.79 17.42 1.81
C LEU A 30 6.03 18.28 1.55
N LYS A 31 6.77 17.99 0.47
CA LYS A 31 7.93 18.78 0.05
C LYS A 31 7.53 20.18 -0.41
N ASN A 32 6.34 20.34 -0.99
CA ASN A 32 5.82 21.61 -1.49
C ASN A 32 4.98 22.37 -0.45
N ALA A 33 4.53 21.71 0.61
CA ALA A 33 3.70 22.31 1.65
C ALA A 33 4.48 23.35 2.45
N VAL A 34 3.93 24.57 2.52
CA VAL A 34 4.53 25.73 3.18
C VAL A 34 3.97 25.88 4.60
N GLU A 35 2.68 25.60 4.78
CA GLU A 35 1.99 25.76 6.05
C GLU A 35 2.25 24.59 7.00
N LEU A 36 2.55 24.88 8.26
CA LEU A 36 2.82 23.85 9.27
C LEU A 36 1.62 22.94 9.53
N LYS A 37 0.40 23.47 9.41
CA LYS A 37 -0.84 22.70 9.58
C LYS A 37 -1.00 21.70 8.44
N GLU A 38 -0.88 22.18 7.20
CA GLU A 38 -0.95 21.37 5.99
C GLU A 38 0.12 20.26 6.00
N ARG A 39 1.36 20.59 6.37
CA ARG A 39 2.43 19.59 6.52
C ARG A 39 2.07 18.47 7.50
N ARG A 40 1.52 18.82 8.67
CA ARG A 40 1.12 17.81 9.68
C ARG A 40 -0.03 16.94 9.21
N GLU A 41 -0.97 17.53 8.48
CA GLU A 41 -2.09 16.79 7.88
C GLU A 41 -1.59 15.78 6.84
N ILE A 42 -0.71 16.23 5.93
CA ILE A 42 -0.08 15.37 4.93
C ILE A 42 0.81 14.30 5.59
N GLU A 43 1.56 14.63 6.64
CA GLU A 43 2.37 13.65 7.39
C GLU A 43 1.50 12.56 8.04
N THR A 44 0.34 12.93 8.58
CA THR A 44 -0.62 11.99 9.17
C THR A 44 -1.19 11.05 8.10
N GLU A 45 -1.58 11.61 6.95
CA GLU A 45 -2.08 10.81 5.82
C GLU A 45 -0.99 9.87 5.29
N LEU A 46 0.24 10.37 5.14
CA LEU A 46 1.40 9.59 4.71
C LEU A 46 1.72 8.43 5.66
N GLU A 47 1.54 8.61 6.97
CA GLU A 47 1.71 7.55 7.96
C GLU A 47 0.63 6.46 7.79
N LEU A 48 -0.63 6.85 7.63
CA LEU A 48 -1.75 5.92 7.42
C LEU A 48 -1.56 5.08 6.15
N VAL A 49 -1.27 5.73 5.02
CA VAL A 49 -1.07 5.03 3.73
C VAL A 49 0.15 4.11 3.79
N ARG A 50 1.24 4.49 4.49
CA ARG A 50 2.39 3.60 4.69
C ARG A 50 2.05 2.40 5.55
N ALA A 51 1.26 2.57 6.60
CA ALA A 51 0.81 1.46 7.44
C ALA A 51 -0.05 0.49 6.63
N GLU A 52 -0.96 1.01 5.80
CA GLU A 52 -1.79 0.19 4.90
C GLU A 52 -0.94 -0.53 3.84
N LEU A 53 0.04 0.14 3.24
CA LEU A 53 0.97 -0.47 2.29
C LEU A 53 1.78 -1.60 2.95
N LEU A 54 2.25 -1.41 4.18
CA LEU A 54 2.96 -2.44 4.93
C LEU A 54 2.08 -3.67 5.19
N VAL A 55 0.80 -3.46 5.53
CA VAL A 55 -0.16 -4.56 5.69
C VAL A 55 -0.39 -5.27 4.36
N ALA A 56 -0.64 -4.54 3.28
CA ALA A 56 -0.88 -5.12 1.96
C ALA A 56 0.34 -5.91 1.43
N ILE A 57 1.56 -5.43 1.70
CA ILE A 57 2.79 -6.17 1.39
C ILE A 57 2.90 -7.42 2.25
N ALA A 58 2.65 -7.33 3.57
CA ALA A 58 2.72 -8.48 4.47
C ALA A 58 1.67 -9.56 4.16
N GLU A 59 0.47 -9.17 3.77
CA GLU A 59 -0.58 -10.08 3.28
C GLU A 59 -0.12 -10.78 2.00
N GLN A 60 0.47 -10.03 1.07
CA GLN A 60 1.03 -10.60 -0.15
C GLN A 60 2.15 -11.59 0.14
N GLU A 61 3.12 -11.26 1.02
CA GLU A 61 4.25 -12.11 1.39
C GLU A 61 3.83 -13.34 2.23
N GLY A 62 2.91 -13.18 3.18
CA GLY A 62 2.42 -14.26 4.04
C GLY A 62 1.63 -15.33 3.28
N GLU A 63 1.06 -14.98 2.12
CA GLU A 63 0.38 -15.94 1.24
C GLU A 63 1.35 -16.76 0.37
N PHE A 64 2.60 -16.30 0.19
CA PHE A 64 3.63 -17.06 -0.54
C PHE A 64 4.31 -18.17 0.28
N ASP A 65 4.25 -18.11 1.63
CA ASP A 65 4.87 -19.10 2.54
C ASP A 65 3.91 -20.21 3.01
N ALA A 66 2.77 -20.39 2.34
CA ALA A 66 1.92 -21.56 2.53
C ALA A 66 2.53 -22.78 1.81
N ALA A 67 3.64 -23.33 2.34
CA ALA A 67 4.17 -24.61 1.89
C ALA A 67 3.09 -25.70 2.06
N PRO A 68 2.79 -26.53 1.04
CA PRO A 68 1.82 -27.62 1.17
C PRO A 68 2.22 -28.55 2.32
N PRO A 69 1.29 -29.01 3.17
CA PRO A 69 1.58 -30.15 4.03
C PRO A 69 1.85 -31.33 3.10
N PHE A 70 3.05 -31.89 3.27
CA PHE A 70 3.57 -33.11 2.65
C PHE A 70 2.51 -34.19 2.38
#